data_AF-A0A7U9X4N2-F1
#
_entry.id   AF-A0A7U9X4N2-F1
#
_cell.length_a   1.000
_cell.length_b   1.000
_cell.length_c   1.000
_cell.angle_alpha   90.00
_cell.angle_beta   90.00
_cell.angle_gamma   90.00
#
_symmetry.space_group_name_H-M   'P 1'
#
loop_
_entity.id
_entity.type
_entity.pdbx_description
1 polymer ?
#
loop_
_entity_poly.entity_id
_entity_poly.type
_entity_poly.pdbx_seq_one_letter_code
_entity_poly.pdbx_strand_id
1 'polypeptide(L)'
;MIAGIFCYSIIGIVIGVIFSLLFINFDKSWKKITSSFVSVGGTCGIIVYAGDFFGIKEQQMKFWTASFLYIMFLISFAFMMFIMCKLIKDKDDADILRIRDILLGQKSYIDKYYEERAKEIDEKLNIDNLNKIAEELRAKENSLQERIDYIEKEEEKINELGRKKLRIQLPENANVTLTKDYIEVMPSYFKDIINCIIDIKFNEKNYLENGINDFNSFRGYLISIALSISSYVFNGNSSEIRIHFRYYDKNKNGYVKLIAIIGKRIVETDMTFIPYDKDNMISKSYECKRALIKSINSTHDYQCNNHKVWKDYLTYTFHNLETDGKPFLSFGISVKNEKRYEKVFHFLNYLKFEEYLQEFIVDVNDSCGIEQILYGGN
;
A
#
# COMPACT_ATOMS: atom_id res chain seq x y z
N MET A 1 -23.51 81.30 22.66
CA MET A 1 -22.82 81.41 21.35
C MET A 1 -21.77 80.32 21.13
N ILE A 2 -20.68 80.29 21.92
CA ILE A 2 -19.53 79.38 21.70
C ILE A 2 -19.93 77.90 21.75
N ALA A 3 -20.74 77.47 22.73
CA ALA A 3 -21.19 76.08 22.85
C ALA A 3 -22.06 75.63 21.66
N GLY A 4 -22.93 76.50 21.15
CA GLY A 4 -23.75 76.22 19.96
C GLY A 4 -22.88 76.04 18.71
N ILE A 5 -21.90 76.91 18.50
CA ILE A 5 -20.96 76.78 17.38
C ILE A 5 -20.18 75.45 17.46
N PHE A 6 -19.76 75.05 18.65
CA PHE A 6 -19.04 73.79 18.87
C PHE A 6 -19.89 72.55 18.57
N CYS A 7 -21.14 72.48 19.07
CA CYS A 7 -22.04 71.37 18.79
C CYS A 7 -22.35 71.25 17.28
N TYR A 8 -22.63 72.36 16.60
CA TYR A 8 -22.92 72.36 15.17
C TYR A 8 -21.69 72.02 14.31
N SER A 9 -20.49 72.35 14.79
CA SER A 9 -19.23 71.92 14.17
C SER A 9 -19.07 70.40 14.23
N ILE A 10 -19.35 69.78 15.39
CA ILE A 10 -19.28 68.31 15.54
C ILE A 10 -20.31 67.61 14.64
N ILE A 11 -21.54 68.12 14.59
CA ILE A 11 -22.58 67.59 13.72
C ILE A 11 -22.15 67.69 12.25
N GLY A 12 -21.57 68.82 11.84
CA GLY A 12 -21.01 69.02 10.51
C GLY A 12 -19.94 67.97 10.17
N ILE A 13 -19.01 67.70 11.09
CA ILE A 13 -17.96 66.68 10.92
C ILE A 13 -18.56 65.30 10.73
N VAL A 14 -19.44 64.86 11.65
CA VAL A 14 -20.04 63.51 11.59
C VAL A 14 -20.80 63.29 10.29
N ILE A 15 -21.59 64.28 9.88
CA ILE A 15 -22.32 64.20 8.61
C ILE A 15 -21.37 64.20 7.41
N GLY A 16 -20.29 64.98 7.45
CA GLY A 16 -19.26 65.01 6.40
C GLY A 16 -18.57 63.65 6.21
N VAL A 17 -18.24 62.96 7.30
CA VAL A 17 -17.69 61.60 7.25
C VAL A 17 -18.69 60.62 6.66
N ILE A 18 -19.93 60.59 7.15
CA ILE A 18 -20.97 59.67 6.65
C ILE A 18 -21.25 59.93 5.16
N PHE A 19 -21.34 61.19 4.76
CA PHE A 19 -21.55 61.57 3.37
C PHE A 19 -20.40 61.11 2.47
N SER A 20 -19.14 61.26 2.91
CA SER A 20 -17.98 60.79 2.15
C SER A 20 -18.00 59.28 1.92
N LEU A 21 -18.37 58.49 2.93
CA LEU A 21 -18.49 57.02 2.82
C LEU A 21 -19.60 56.61 1.86
N LEU A 22 -20.77 57.24 1.95
CA LEU A 22 -21.91 56.97 1.06
C LEU A 22 -21.64 57.43 -0.38
N PHE A 23 -20.93 58.53 -0.56
CA PHE A 23 -20.53 59.04 -1.87
C PHE A 23 -19.56 58.08 -2.57
N ILE A 24 -18.56 57.57 -1.84
CA ILE A 24 -17.58 56.60 -2.36
C ILE A 24 -18.23 55.24 -2.65
N ASN A 25 -19.16 54.79 -1.81
CA ASN A 25 -19.88 53.53 -2.02
C ASN A 25 -20.94 53.60 -3.14
N PHE A 26 -21.06 54.72 -3.86
CA PHE A 26 -22.08 54.96 -4.90
C PHE A 26 -23.52 54.66 -4.47
N ASP A 27 -23.80 54.69 -3.15
CA ASP A 27 -25.12 54.40 -2.61
C ASP A 27 -26.08 55.56 -2.91
N LYS A 28 -27.21 55.30 -3.56
CA LYS A 28 -28.22 56.34 -3.91
C LYS A 28 -28.69 57.16 -2.70
N SER A 29 -28.48 56.68 -1.47
CA SER A 29 -28.76 57.39 -0.22
C SER A 29 -27.93 58.66 -0.02
N TRP A 30 -26.74 58.80 -0.64
CA TRP A 30 -25.99 60.07 -0.59
C TRP A 30 -26.82 61.20 -1.20
N LYS A 31 -27.59 60.93 -2.27
CA LYS A 31 -28.47 61.91 -2.93
C LYS A 31 -29.57 62.42 -1.99
N LYS A 32 -30.06 61.57 -1.06
CA LYS A 32 -31.03 61.97 -0.02
C LYS A 32 -30.41 62.92 1.00
N ILE A 33 -29.14 62.74 1.33
CA ILE A 33 -28.41 63.64 2.23
C ILE A 33 -28.14 64.97 1.53
N THR A 34 -27.67 64.96 0.28
CA THR A 34 -27.50 66.20 -0.50
C THR A 34 -28.81 66.95 -0.70
N SER A 35 -29.91 66.24 -1.00
CA SER A 35 -31.22 66.89 -1.12
C SER A 35 -31.72 67.47 0.21
N SER A 36 -31.37 66.86 1.34
CA SER A 36 -31.69 67.38 2.68
C SER A 36 -30.86 68.61 3.06
N PHE A 37 -29.63 68.72 2.56
CA PHE A 37 -28.76 69.90 2.73
C PHE A 37 -29.11 71.05 1.79
N VAL A 38 -29.51 70.76 0.54
CA VAL A 38 -29.79 71.77 -0.48
C VAL A 38 -31.24 72.26 -0.45
N SER A 39 -32.17 71.47 0.07
CA SER A 39 -33.57 71.93 0.23
C SER A 39 -33.70 72.86 1.43
N VAL A 40 -34.42 73.97 1.22
CA VAL A 40 -34.76 74.99 2.22
C VAL A 40 -35.46 74.40 3.45
N GLY A 41 -36.09 73.22 3.33
CA GLY A 41 -36.80 72.54 4.42
C GLY A 41 -35.92 71.73 5.38
N GLY A 42 -34.84 71.10 4.92
CA GLY A 42 -34.01 70.24 5.78
C GLY A 42 -33.08 71.02 6.71
N THR A 43 -32.53 72.12 6.20
CA THR A 43 -31.61 73.00 6.94
C THR A 43 -32.34 73.91 7.91
N CYS A 44 -33.55 74.39 7.56
CA CYS A 44 -34.41 75.07 8.53
C CYS A 44 -34.84 74.13 9.66
N GLY A 45 -35.17 72.86 9.38
CA GLY A 45 -35.59 71.90 10.41
C GLY A 45 -34.54 71.64 11.48
N ILE A 46 -33.29 71.40 11.09
CA ILE A 46 -32.18 71.14 12.04
C ILE A 46 -31.83 72.41 12.83
N ILE A 47 -31.82 73.58 12.18
CA ILE A 47 -31.53 74.87 12.81
C ILE A 47 -32.67 75.31 13.76
N VAL A 48 -33.93 75.00 13.45
CA VAL A 48 -35.09 75.30 14.29
C VAL A 48 -35.14 74.37 15.50
N TYR A 49 -34.99 73.05 15.31
CA TYR A 49 -35.07 72.08 16.41
C TYR A 49 -33.96 72.30 17.45
N ALA A 50 -32.74 72.59 17.00
CA ALA A 50 -31.65 72.91 17.91
C ALA A 50 -31.66 74.37 18.37
N GLY A 51 -32.28 75.29 17.63
CA GLY A 51 -32.56 76.66 18.09
C GLY A 51 -33.49 76.69 19.31
N ASP A 52 -34.51 75.83 19.31
CA ASP A 52 -35.42 75.64 20.44
C ASP A 52 -34.74 74.91 21.62
N PHE A 53 -33.90 73.90 21.34
CA PHE A 53 -33.20 73.15 22.39
C PHE A 53 -32.11 73.96 23.11
N PHE A 54 -31.38 74.83 22.38
CA PHE A 54 -30.30 75.66 22.94
C PHE A 54 -30.73 77.10 23.27
N GLY A 55 -32.00 77.46 23.09
CA GLY A 55 -32.55 78.78 23.45
C GLY A 55 -31.97 79.96 22.66
N ILE A 56 -31.59 79.75 21.40
CA ILE A 56 -30.90 80.76 20.58
C ILE A 56 -31.95 81.68 19.91
N LYS A 57 -32.23 82.83 20.54
CA LYS A 57 -33.24 83.80 20.04
C LYS A 57 -32.68 84.84 19.05
N GLU A 58 -31.38 85.12 19.07
CA GLU A 58 -30.75 86.12 18.20
C GLU A 58 -30.45 85.61 16.78
N GLN A 59 -30.87 86.38 15.78
CA GLN A 59 -30.74 86.04 14.36
C GLN A 59 -29.28 85.97 13.89
N GLN A 60 -28.41 86.85 14.39
CA GLN A 60 -26.97 86.78 14.12
C GLN A 60 -26.35 85.47 14.60
N MET A 61 -26.82 84.96 15.75
CA MET A 61 -26.28 83.75 16.35
C MET A 61 -26.67 82.49 15.56
N LYS A 62 -27.90 82.45 15.01
CA LYS A 62 -28.36 81.39 14.10
C LYS A 62 -27.56 81.34 12.80
N PHE A 63 -27.18 82.50 12.27
CA PHE A 63 -26.36 82.60 11.06
C PHE A 63 -24.97 81.98 11.28
N TRP A 64 -24.29 82.37 12.36
CA TRP A 64 -22.96 81.83 12.68
C TRP A 64 -22.96 80.32 12.93
N THR A 65 -23.93 79.78 13.67
CA THR A 65 -24.01 78.32 13.91
C THR A 65 -24.27 77.53 12.62
N ALA A 66 -25.09 78.05 11.72
CA ALA A 66 -25.34 77.41 10.42
C ALA A 66 -24.09 77.44 9.53
N SER A 67 -23.40 78.59 9.45
CA SER A 67 -22.16 78.72 8.66
C SER A 67 -21.08 77.74 9.13
N PHE A 68 -20.89 77.58 10.44
CA PHE A 68 -19.90 76.64 10.99
C PHE A 68 -20.26 75.18 10.71
N LEU A 69 -21.54 74.80 10.70
CA LEU A 69 -21.96 73.46 10.30
C LEU A 69 -21.54 73.14 8.86
N TYR A 70 -21.79 74.07 7.92
CA TYR A 70 -21.42 73.84 6.51
C TYR A 70 -19.91 73.86 6.28
N ILE A 71 -19.18 74.77 6.93
CA ILE A 71 -17.73 74.85 6.82
C ILE A 71 -17.10 73.55 7.34
N MET A 72 -17.53 73.06 8.51
CA MET A 72 -16.99 71.84 9.10
C MET A 72 -17.40 70.58 8.33
N PHE A 73 -18.60 70.56 7.76
CA PHE A 73 -19.01 69.53 6.81
C PHE A 73 -18.09 69.49 5.58
N LEU A 74 -17.82 70.62 4.93
CA LEU A 74 -16.95 70.70 3.75
C LEU A 74 -15.51 70.30 4.08
N ILE A 75 -14.96 70.77 5.20
CA ILE A 75 -13.61 70.41 5.66
C ILE A 75 -13.53 68.91 5.93
N SER A 76 -14.48 68.35 6.67
CA SER A 76 -14.50 66.92 6.99
C SER A 76 -14.66 66.05 5.75
N PHE A 77 -15.50 66.47 4.79
CA PHE A 77 -15.66 65.79 3.52
C PHE A 77 -14.37 65.82 2.70
N ALA A 78 -13.75 66.99 2.53
CA ALA A 78 -12.49 67.12 1.79
C ALA A 78 -11.35 66.33 2.42
N PHE A 79 -11.24 66.34 3.75
CA PHE A 79 -10.23 65.58 4.49
C PHE A 79 -10.43 64.07 4.36
N MET A 80 -11.67 63.59 4.48
CA MET A 80 -11.98 62.17 4.27
C MET A 80 -11.76 61.73 2.82
N MET A 81 -12.12 62.57 1.84
CA MET A 81 -11.82 62.30 0.43
C MET A 81 -10.32 62.21 0.19
N PHE A 82 -9.51 63.08 0.82
CA PHE A 82 -8.05 63.00 0.74
C PHE A 82 -7.49 61.71 1.33
N ILE A 83 -7.95 61.30 2.51
CA ILE A 83 -7.59 60.01 3.14
C ILE A 83 -7.94 58.85 2.20
N MET A 84 -9.15 58.86 1.65
CA MET A 84 -9.63 57.80 0.76
C MET A 84 -8.87 57.78 -0.57
N CYS A 85 -8.54 58.93 -1.16
CA CYS A 85 -7.68 59.01 -2.34
C CYS A 85 -6.29 58.43 -2.07
N LYS A 86 -5.72 58.64 -0.87
CA LYS A 86 -4.44 58.05 -0.48
C LYS A 86 -4.56 56.52 -0.32
N LEU A 87 -5.61 56.03 0.33
CA LEU A 87 -5.89 54.59 0.48
C LEU A 87 -6.17 53.87 -0.85
N ILE A 88 -6.73 54.58 -1.85
CA ILE A 88 -6.98 54.07 -3.20
C ILE A 88 -5.69 54.04 -4.04
N LYS A 89 -4.73 54.96 -3.79
CA LYS A 89 -3.48 55.06 -4.54
C LYS A 89 -2.46 53.97 -4.20
N ASP A 90 -2.56 53.37 -3.00
CA ASP A 90 -1.80 52.17 -2.61
C ASP A 90 -2.42 50.91 -3.26
N LYS A 91 -2.27 50.82 -4.58
CA LYS A 91 -2.43 49.57 -5.35
C LYS A 91 -1.14 48.78 -5.23
N ASP A 92 -1.10 47.85 -4.29
CA ASP A 92 -0.15 46.75 -4.34
C ASP A 92 -0.87 45.49 -4.87
N ASP A 93 -0.25 44.84 -5.84
CA ASP A 93 -0.68 43.61 -6.53
C ASP A 93 -0.64 42.35 -5.63
N ALA A 94 -0.80 42.49 -4.32
CA ALA A 94 -0.83 41.38 -3.39
C ALA A 94 -2.28 40.97 -3.12
N ASP A 95 -2.65 39.77 -3.56
CA ASP A 95 -3.92 39.04 -3.34
C ASP A 95 -4.22 38.78 -1.84
N ILE A 96 -4.37 39.86 -1.08
CA ILE A 96 -4.71 39.86 0.34
C ILE A 96 -5.97 40.69 0.49
N LEU A 97 -7.04 40.04 0.94
CA LEU A 97 -8.33 40.65 1.24
C LEU A 97 -8.14 41.67 2.37
N ARG A 98 -8.23 42.98 2.06
CA ARG A 98 -8.03 44.05 3.05
C ARG A 98 -9.39 44.57 3.55
N ILE A 99 -9.41 45.14 4.75
CA ILE A 99 -10.60 45.73 5.40
C ILE A 99 -11.32 46.74 4.48
N ARG A 100 -10.58 47.38 3.55
CA ARG A 100 -11.13 48.29 2.53
C ARG A 100 -12.11 47.59 1.56
N ASP A 101 -11.86 46.34 1.18
CA ASP A 101 -12.66 45.61 0.18
C ASP A 101 -14.00 45.14 0.80
N ILE A 102 -14.00 44.90 2.11
CA ILE A 102 -15.19 44.62 2.93
C ILE A 102 -16.02 45.90 3.16
N LEU A 103 -15.36 47.02 3.46
CA LEU A 103 -16.02 48.33 3.67
C LEU A 103 -16.64 48.93 2.41
N LEU A 104 -16.02 48.70 1.23
CA LEU A 104 -16.50 49.16 -0.07
C LEU A 104 -17.56 48.24 -0.68
N GLY A 105 -17.94 47.16 0.01
CA GLY A 105 -19.07 46.30 -0.40
C GLY A 105 -18.89 45.61 -1.75
N GLN A 106 -17.65 45.36 -2.20
CA GLN A 106 -17.38 44.68 -3.46
C GLN A 106 -17.61 43.16 -3.33
N LYS A 107 -18.88 42.75 -3.17
CA LYS A 107 -19.29 41.33 -3.13
C LYS A 107 -18.69 40.52 -4.28
N SER A 108 -18.64 41.10 -5.49
CA SER A 108 -18.12 40.38 -6.67
C SER A 108 -16.63 40.02 -6.58
N TYR A 109 -15.81 40.81 -5.88
CA TYR A 109 -14.37 40.52 -5.75
C TYR A 109 -14.12 39.44 -4.68
N ILE A 110 -14.90 39.50 -3.59
CA ILE A 110 -14.87 38.50 -2.52
C ILE A 110 -15.32 37.13 -3.06
N ASP A 111 -16.44 37.09 -3.77
CA ASP A 111 -16.97 35.86 -4.36
C ASP A 111 -15.98 35.25 -5.37
N LYS A 112 -15.36 36.09 -6.20
CA LYS A 112 -14.35 35.66 -7.17
C LYS A 112 -13.08 35.12 -6.49
N TYR A 113 -12.63 35.73 -5.40
CA TYR A 113 -11.48 35.25 -4.62
C TYR A 113 -11.76 33.86 -4.02
N TYR A 114 -12.96 33.64 -3.47
CA TYR A 114 -13.35 32.32 -2.95
C TYR A 114 -13.48 31.27 -4.06
N GLU A 115 -14.02 31.62 -5.23
CA GLU A 115 -14.09 30.71 -6.38
C GLU A 115 -12.71 30.32 -6.91
N GLU A 116 -11.77 31.27 -7.03
CA GLU A 116 -10.41 30.99 -7.48
C GLU A 116 -9.65 30.11 -6.48
N ARG A 117 -9.80 30.36 -5.16
CA ARG A 117 -9.20 29.52 -4.11
C ARG A 117 -9.79 28.10 -4.10
N ALA A 118 -11.11 27.97 -4.31
CA ALA A 118 -11.78 26.69 -4.38
C ALA A 118 -11.26 25.88 -5.59
N LYS A 119 -11.12 26.50 -6.76
CA LYS A 119 -10.53 25.86 -7.95
C LYS A 119 -9.08 25.45 -7.77
N GLU A 120 -8.25 26.28 -7.13
CA GLU A 120 -6.84 25.95 -6.89
C GLU A 120 -6.67 24.77 -5.92
N ILE A 121 -7.55 24.68 -4.91
CA ILE A 121 -7.59 23.56 -3.97
C ILE A 121 -8.05 22.28 -4.69
N ASP A 122 -9.06 22.38 -5.55
CA ASP A 122 -9.60 21.25 -6.30
C ASP A 122 -8.63 20.73 -7.37
N GLU A 123 -7.88 21.61 -8.04
CA GLU A 123 -6.79 21.22 -8.95
C GLU A 123 -5.62 20.54 -8.21
N LYS A 124 -5.28 20.97 -6.99
CA LYS A 124 -4.20 20.35 -6.18
C LYS A 124 -4.60 19.00 -5.59
N LEU A 125 -5.85 18.84 -5.16
CA LEU A 125 -6.35 17.58 -4.57
C LEU A 125 -6.91 16.60 -5.61
N ASN A 126 -7.35 17.11 -6.77
CA ASN A 126 -7.90 16.34 -7.89
C ASN A 126 -8.95 15.31 -7.44
N ILE A 127 -9.90 15.78 -6.63
CA ILE A 127 -10.88 14.95 -5.90
C ILE A 127 -11.74 14.14 -6.88
N ASP A 128 -12.11 14.74 -8.01
CA ASP A 128 -12.87 14.05 -9.07
C ASP A 128 -12.12 12.86 -9.67
N ASN A 129 -10.80 12.99 -9.86
CA ASN A 129 -9.99 11.89 -10.37
C ASN A 129 -9.81 10.79 -9.31
N LEU A 130 -9.64 11.16 -8.04
CA LEU A 130 -9.62 10.20 -6.92
C LEU A 130 -10.93 9.43 -6.80
N ASN A 131 -12.08 10.11 -6.92
CA ASN A 131 -13.39 9.47 -6.90
C ASN A 131 -13.58 8.51 -8.08
N LYS A 132 -13.16 8.91 -9.30
CA LYS A 132 -13.16 8.01 -10.47
C LYS A 132 -12.29 6.78 -10.25
N ILE A 133 -11.07 6.95 -9.73
CA ILE A 133 -10.18 5.82 -9.42
C ILE A 133 -10.80 4.91 -8.35
N ALA A 134 -11.45 5.48 -7.33
CA ALA A 134 -12.12 4.71 -6.29
C ALA A 134 -13.32 3.93 -6.83
N GLU A 135 -14.12 4.52 -7.72
CA GLU A 135 -15.22 3.83 -8.41
C GLU A 135 -14.71 2.72 -9.34
N GLU A 136 -13.64 2.96 -10.10
CA GLU A 136 -13.00 1.94 -10.94
C GLU A 136 -12.43 0.78 -10.11
N LEU A 137 -11.82 1.07 -8.95
CA LEU A 137 -11.31 0.05 -8.03
C LEU A 137 -12.46 -0.77 -7.45
N ARG A 138 -13.53 -0.13 -6.96
CA ARG A 138 -14.72 -0.84 -6.47
C ARG A 138 -15.36 -1.71 -7.54
N ALA A 139 -15.47 -1.21 -8.77
CA ALA A 139 -16.00 -1.98 -9.89
C ALA A 139 -15.12 -3.21 -10.19
N LYS A 140 -13.79 -3.04 -10.16
CA LYS A 140 -12.84 -4.17 -10.31
C LYS A 140 -12.95 -5.16 -9.17
N GLU A 141 -13.01 -4.71 -7.92
CA GLU A 141 -13.18 -5.56 -6.73
C GLU A 141 -14.47 -6.38 -6.83
N ASN A 142 -15.60 -5.74 -7.14
CA ASN A 142 -16.87 -6.43 -7.34
C ASN A 142 -16.78 -7.46 -8.47
N SER A 143 -16.17 -7.10 -9.61
CA SER A 143 -16.00 -8.03 -10.74
C SER A 143 -15.08 -9.22 -10.41
N LEU A 144 -14.09 -9.01 -9.54
CA LEU A 144 -13.20 -10.07 -9.06
C LEU A 144 -13.95 -10.98 -8.10
N GLN A 145 -14.74 -10.41 -7.18
CA GLN A 145 -15.54 -11.18 -6.24
C GLN A 145 -16.57 -12.06 -6.96
N GLU A 146 -17.28 -11.50 -7.95
CA GLU A 146 -18.21 -12.29 -8.77
C GLU A 146 -17.52 -13.46 -9.50
N ARG A 147 -16.28 -13.26 -9.96
CA ARG A 147 -15.48 -14.33 -10.58
C ARG A 147 -15.04 -15.37 -9.56
N ILE A 148 -14.65 -14.96 -8.35
CA ILE A 148 -14.31 -15.87 -7.25
C ILE A 148 -15.53 -16.74 -6.91
N ASP A 149 -16.68 -16.11 -6.65
CA ASP A 149 -17.92 -16.81 -6.34
C ASP A 149 -18.35 -17.78 -7.46
N TYR A 150 -18.11 -17.40 -8.72
CA TYR A 150 -18.36 -18.28 -9.86
C TYR A 150 -17.40 -19.48 -9.89
N ILE A 151 -16.10 -19.26 -9.66
CA ILE A 151 -15.09 -20.32 -9.61
C ILE A 151 -15.38 -21.28 -8.47
N GLU A 152 -15.73 -20.79 -7.27
CA GLU A 152 -16.09 -21.63 -6.12
C GLU A 152 -17.31 -22.52 -6.45
N LYS A 153 -18.36 -21.97 -7.07
CA LYS A 153 -19.52 -22.75 -7.51
C LYS A 153 -19.17 -23.81 -8.56
N GLU A 154 -18.29 -23.48 -9.51
CA GLU A 154 -17.83 -24.46 -10.50
C GLU A 154 -16.95 -25.54 -9.85
N GLU A 155 -16.10 -25.17 -8.89
CA GLU A 155 -15.30 -26.11 -8.11
C GLU A 155 -16.17 -27.07 -7.30
N GLU A 156 -17.23 -26.58 -6.66
CA GLU A 156 -18.23 -27.41 -5.97
C GLU A 156 -18.89 -28.40 -6.94
N LYS A 157 -19.34 -27.94 -8.12
CA LYS A 157 -19.92 -28.84 -9.14
C LYS A 157 -18.93 -29.88 -9.61
N ILE A 158 -17.69 -29.50 -9.89
CA ILE A 158 -16.62 -30.43 -10.29
C ILE A 158 -16.37 -31.44 -9.17
N ASN A 159 -16.37 -30.98 -7.92
CA ASN A 159 -16.21 -31.84 -6.75
C ASN A 159 -17.34 -32.85 -6.62
N GLU A 160 -18.60 -32.45 -6.81
CA GLU A 160 -19.76 -33.33 -6.83
C GLU A 160 -19.68 -34.38 -7.95
N LEU A 161 -19.36 -33.95 -9.17
CA LEU A 161 -19.16 -34.83 -10.33
C LEU A 161 -18.01 -35.83 -10.09
N GLY A 162 -16.98 -35.38 -9.37
CA GLY A 162 -15.82 -36.19 -9.03
C GLY A 162 -16.03 -37.10 -7.81
N ARG A 163 -17.14 -37.04 -7.05
CA ARG A 163 -17.33 -37.90 -5.85
C ARG A 163 -17.32 -39.39 -6.16
N LYS A 164 -17.70 -39.78 -7.38
CA LYS A 164 -17.71 -41.17 -7.84
C LYS A 164 -16.37 -41.65 -8.41
N LYS A 165 -15.39 -40.76 -8.55
CA LYS A 165 -14.06 -41.10 -9.11
C LYS A 165 -13.09 -41.42 -7.98
N LEU A 166 -12.17 -42.36 -8.25
CA LEU A 166 -11.07 -42.67 -7.34
C LEU A 166 -10.17 -41.45 -7.18
N ARG A 167 -9.77 -41.15 -5.93
CA ARG A 167 -8.91 -40.02 -5.59
C ARG A 167 -7.75 -40.48 -4.72
N ILE A 168 -6.61 -39.84 -4.91
CA ILE A 168 -5.47 -39.88 -3.99
C ILE A 168 -5.57 -38.67 -3.06
N GLN A 169 -5.39 -38.91 -1.76
CA GLN A 169 -5.24 -37.87 -0.76
C GLN A 169 -3.77 -37.45 -0.66
N LEU A 170 -3.53 -36.15 -0.75
CA LEU A 170 -2.25 -35.50 -0.54
C LEU A 170 -2.33 -34.63 0.75
N PRO A 171 -1.20 -34.17 1.31
CA PRO A 171 -1.16 -33.27 2.46
C PRO A 171 -2.01 -32.00 2.26
N GLU A 172 -2.33 -31.32 3.37
CA GLU A 172 -3.12 -30.07 3.37
C GLU A 172 -4.49 -30.24 2.67
N ASN A 173 -5.14 -31.40 2.86
CA ASN A 173 -6.46 -31.74 2.33
C ASN A 173 -6.59 -31.72 0.80
N ALA A 174 -5.48 -31.77 0.08
CA ALA A 174 -5.48 -31.82 -1.37
C ALA A 174 -5.90 -33.21 -1.89
N ASN A 175 -6.70 -33.24 -2.95
CA ASN A 175 -7.19 -34.47 -3.56
C ASN A 175 -6.90 -34.49 -5.06
N VAL A 176 -6.24 -35.54 -5.53
CA VAL A 176 -5.95 -35.73 -6.96
C VAL A 176 -6.84 -36.82 -7.51
N THR A 177 -7.59 -36.52 -8.56
CA THR A 177 -8.45 -37.51 -9.23
C THR A 177 -7.60 -38.46 -10.07
N LEU A 178 -7.79 -39.77 -9.87
CA LEU A 178 -7.13 -40.81 -10.66
C LEU A 178 -7.80 -40.95 -12.01
N THR A 179 -7.08 -40.55 -13.07
CA THR A 179 -7.46 -40.81 -14.46
C THR A 179 -6.91 -42.15 -14.93
N LYS A 180 -7.46 -42.68 -16.02
CA LYS A 180 -6.97 -43.92 -16.64
C LYS A 180 -5.48 -43.81 -16.99
N ASP A 181 -5.10 -42.71 -17.64
CA ASP A 181 -3.71 -42.40 -18.00
C ASP A 181 -2.78 -42.25 -16.78
N TYR A 182 -3.31 -42.01 -15.58
CA TYR A 182 -2.52 -41.99 -14.35
C TYR A 182 -2.26 -43.42 -13.87
N ILE A 183 -3.31 -44.25 -13.85
CA ILE A 183 -3.21 -45.67 -13.44
C ILE A 183 -2.28 -46.45 -14.37
N GLU A 184 -2.30 -46.17 -15.68
CA GLU A 184 -1.41 -46.83 -16.64
C GLU A 184 0.07 -46.52 -16.43
N VAL A 185 0.43 -45.33 -15.93
CA VAL A 185 1.84 -44.94 -15.70
C VAL A 185 2.36 -45.29 -14.30
N MET A 186 1.46 -45.47 -13.32
CA MET A 186 1.82 -45.78 -11.92
C MET A 186 2.83 -46.94 -11.76
N PRO A 187 2.70 -48.09 -12.46
CA PRO A 187 3.65 -49.19 -12.31
C PRO A 187 5.08 -48.80 -12.68
N SER A 188 5.27 -47.93 -13.67
CA SER A 188 6.60 -47.42 -14.03
C SER A 188 7.16 -46.58 -12.89
N TYR A 189 6.37 -45.65 -12.35
CA TYR A 189 6.82 -44.82 -11.23
C TYR A 189 7.16 -45.64 -9.99
N PHE A 190 6.38 -46.68 -9.68
CA PHE A 190 6.70 -47.62 -8.60
C PHE A 190 8.06 -48.27 -8.82
N LYS A 191 8.30 -48.84 -10.00
CA LYS A 191 9.58 -49.48 -10.35
C LYS A 191 10.74 -48.50 -10.21
N ASP A 192 10.60 -47.29 -10.75
CA ASP A 192 11.63 -46.26 -10.75
C ASP A 192 11.96 -45.79 -9.33
N ILE A 193 10.94 -45.58 -8.50
CA ILE A 193 11.12 -45.19 -7.09
C ILE A 193 11.79 -46.30 -6.27
N ILE A 194 11.38 -47.57 -6.45
CA ILE A 194 12.00 -48.68 -5.73
C ILE A 194 13.48 -48.83 -6.09
N ASN A 195 13.83 -48.73 -7.38
CA ASN A 195 15.23 -48.76 -7.79
C ASN A 195 16.02 -47.58 -7.21
N CYS A 196 15.40 -46.40 -7.14
CA CYS A 196 15.98 -45.23 -6.51
C CYS A 196 16.27 -45.47 -5.01
N ILE A 197 15.30 -46.01 -4.27
CA ILE A 197 15.44 -46.31 -2.84
C ILE A 197 16.55 -47.33 -2.60
N ILE A 198 16.61 -48.39 -3.40
CA ILE A 198 17.67 -49.41 -3.32
C ILE A 198 19.06 -48.79 -3.52
N ASP A 199 19.21 -47.93 -4.54
CA ASP A 199 20.48 -47.27 -4.82
C ASP A 199 20.88 -46.27 -3.72
N ILE A 200 19.93 -45.51 -3.18
CA ILE A 200 20.18 -44.62 -2.05
C ILE A 200 20.64 -45.41 -0.82
N LYS A 201 19.98 -46.52 -0.50
CA LYS A 201 20.35 -47.39 0.63
C LYS A 201 21.74 -48.00 0.45
N PHE A 202 22.12 -48.34 -0.78
CA PHE A 202 23.49 -48.78 -1.08
C PHE A 202 24.51 -47.65 -0.83
N ASN A 203 24.21 -46.43 -1.29
CA ASN A 203 25.07 -45.26 -1.08
C ASN A 203 25.20 -44.88 0.40
N GLU A 204 24.12 -44.99 1.17
CA GLU A 204 24.10 -44.82 2.62
C GLU A 204 25.02 -45.81 3.30
N LYS A 205 24.86 -47.10 3.02
CA LYS A 205 25.71 -48.15 3.59
C LYS A 205 27.19 -47.89 3.29
N ASN A 206 27.53 -47.55 2.04
CA ASN A 206 28.91 -47.24 1.67
C ASN A 206 29.45 -46.01 2.41
N TYR A 207 28.63 -44.98 2.60
CA TYR A 207 29.01 -43.78 3.34
C TYR A 207 29.32 -44.11 4.81
N LEU A 208 28.44 -44.88 5.47
CA LEU A 208 28.60 -45.32 6.85
C LEU A 208 29.83 -46.23 7.04
N GLU A 209 30.10 -47.13 6.09
CA GLU A 209 31.24 -48.07 6.14
C GLU A 209 32.59 -47.39 5.90
N ASN A 210 32.63 -46.28 5.13
CA ASN A 210 33.87 -45.55 4.87
C ASN A 210 34.45 -44.90 6.14
N GLY A 211 33.61 -44.57 7.13
CA GLY A 211 34.03 -44.00 8.42
C GLY A 211 34.59 -42.58 8.36
N ILE A 212 34.53 -41.90 7.20
CA ILE A 212 34.98 -40.51 7.03
C ILE A 212 33.81 -39.55 7.28
N ASN A 213 33.82 -38.94 8.46
CA ASN A 213 32.75 -38.06 8.93
C ASN A 213 33.14 -36.59 8.81
N ASP A 214 33.44 -36.14 7.58
CA ASP A 214 33.72 -34.74 7.28
C ASP A 214 32.67 -34.11 6.35
N PHE A 215 32.71 -32.78 6.27
CA PHE A 215 31.77 -31.99 5.46
C PHE A 215 31.77 -32.38 3.98
N ASN A 216 32.95 -32.66 3.39
CA ASN A 216 33.06 -32.98 1.98
C ASN A 216 32.46 -34.36 1.66
N SER A 217 32.66 -35.31 2.57
CA SER A 217 32.16 -36.67 2.47
C SER A 217 30.64 -36.70 2.63
N PHE A 218 30.11 -35.96 3.61
CA PHE A 218 28.66 -35.77 3.76
C PHE A 218 28.04 -35.07 2.54
N ARG A 219 28.70 -34.02 2.02
CA ARG A 219 28.29 -33.35 0.77
C ARG A 219 28.27 -34.31 -0.41
N GLY A 220 29.28 -35.18 -0.51
CA GLY A 220 29.36 -36.25 -1.51
C GLY A 220 28.20 -37.23 -1.41
N TYR A 221 27.86 -37.67 -0.20
CA TYR A 221 26.70 -38.53 0.05
C TYR A 221 25.37 -37.89 -0.38
N LEU A 222 25.13 -36.61 -0.05
CA LEU A 222 23.93 -35.90 -0.50
C LEU A 222 23.89 -35.73 -2.03
N ILE A 223 25.04 -35.56 -2.68
CA ILE A 223 25.14 -35.55 -4.15
C ILE A 223 24.77 -36.92 -4.72
N SER A 224 25.24 -38.01 -4.11
CA SER A 224 24.86 -39.37 -4.52
C SER A 224 23.35 -39.59 -4.43
N ILE A 225 22.70 -39.20 -3.33
CA ILE A 225 21.23 -39.24 -3.21
C ILE A 225 20.57 -38.46 -4.35
N ALA A 226 21.02 -37.23 -4.58
CA ALA A 226 20.45 -36.39 -5.63
C ALA A 226 20.62 -37.02 -7.02
N LEU A 227 21.78 -37.64 -7.30
CA LEU A 227 22.06 -38.33 -8.56
C LEU A 227 21.20 -39.59 -8.73
N SER A 228 20.96 -40.36 -7.67
CA SER A 228 20.04 -41.51 -7.67
C SER A 228 18.64 -41.06 -8.06
N ILE A 229 18.11 -40.03 -7.40
CA ILE A 229 16.79 -39.48 -7.71
C ILE A 229 16.73 -38.96 -9.15
N SER A 230 17.75 -38.21 -9.59
CA SER A 230 17.81 -37.70 -10.96
C SER A 230 17.77 -38.85 -11.96
N SER A 231 18.57 -39.91 -11.73
CA SER A 231 18.76 -41.02 -12.66
C SER A 231 17.54 -41.92 -12.78
N TYR A 232 16.97 -42.35 -11.65
CA TYR A 232 15.87 -43.30 -11.63
C TYR A 232 14.51 -42.63 -11.80
N VAL A 233 14.25 -41.51 -11.10
CA VAL A 233 12.93 -40.87 -11.13
C VAL A 233 12.76 -39.94 -12.35
N PHE A 234 13.86 -39.35 -12.84
CA PHE A 234 13.82 -38.32 -13.89
C PHE A 234 14.71 -38.60 -15.11
N ASN A 235 15.15 -39.85 -15.31
CA ASN A 235 15.96 -40.29 -16.45
C ASN A 235 17.34 -39.61 -16.59
N GLY A 236 17.89 -39.06 -15.50
CA GLY A 236 19.29 -38.68 -15.26
C GLY A 236 19.85 -37.49 -16.05
N ASN A 237 19.35 -37.22 -17.25
CA ASN A 237 19.90 -36.23 -18.17
C ASN A 237 18.98 -35.02 -18.38
N SER A 238 17.91 -34.89 -17.59
CA SER A 238 17.00 -33.77 -17.75
C SER A 238 17.59 -32.48 -17.19
N SER A 239 17.81 -31.49 -18.07
CA SER A 239 18.11 -30.11 -17.66
C SER A 239 16.88 -29.37 -17.13
N GLU A 240 15.73 -30.04 -17.07
CA GLU A 240 14.46 -29.50 -16.58
C GLU A 240 14.27 -29.76 -15.09
N ILE A 241 15.15 -30.53 -14.45
CA ILE A 241 15.05 -30.93 -13.05
C ILE A 241 16.26 -30.43 -12.28
N ARG A 242 16.01 -29.83 -11.11
CA ARG A 242 17.04 -29.50 -10.13
C ARG A 242 16.72 -30.17 -8.81
N ILE A 243 17.66 -30.97 -8.31
CA ILE A 243 17.56 -31.59 -6.98
C ILE A 243 18.57 -30.91 -6.09
N HIS A 244 18.16 -30.54 -4.89
CA HIS A 244 18.98 -29.74 -4.00
C HIS A 244 18.71 -30.03 -2.54
N PHE A 245 19.74 -29.81 -1.72
CA PHE A 245 19.62 -29.75 -0.28
C PHE A 245 20.00 -28.35 0.18
N ARG A 246 19.33 -27.91 1.23
CA ARG A 246 19.60 -26.64 1.89
C ARG A 246 19.87 -26.89 3.36
N TYR A 247 20.68 -26.01 3.94
CA TYR A 247 20.87 -26.00 5.37
C TYR A 247 20.57 -24.63 5.96
N TYR A 248 20.24 -24.60 7.25
CA TYR A 248 19.98 -23.37 7.98
C TYR A 248 21.30 -22.66 8.32
N ASP A 249 21.48 -21.43 7.84
CA ASP A 249 22.63 -20.58 8.16
C ASP A 249 22.29 -19.72 9.38
N LYS A 250 22.96 -20.00 10.52
CA LYS A 250 22.76 -19.27 11.79
C LYS A 250 23.04 -17.77 11.67
N ASN A 251 24.01 -17.38 10.85
CA ASN A 251 24.42 -15.99 10.70
C ASN A 251 23.42 -15.19 9.86
N LYS A 252 22.80 -15.84 8.87
CA LYS A 252 21.83 -15.19 7.97
C LYS A 252 20.37 -15.36 8.41
N ASN A 253 20.11 -16.21 9.40
CA ASN A 253 18.76 -16.57 9.86
C ASN A 253 17.87 -17.08 8.71
N GLY A 254 18.35 -18.09 7.97
CA GLY A 254 17.57 -18.70 6.90
C GLY A 254 18.32 -19.77 6.13
N TYR A 255 17.68 -20.32 5.10
CA TYR A 255 18.17 -21.48 4.37
C TYR A 255 19.00 -21.10 3.14
N VAL A 256 20.21 -21.63 3.09
CA VAL A 256 21.16 -21.48 1.98
C VAL A 256 21.42 -22.81 1.30
N LYS A 257 21.99 -22.78 0.09
CA LYS A 257 22.33 -24.00 -0.66
C LYS A 257 23.39 -24.80 0.10
N LEU A 258 23.13 -26.10 0.31
CA LEU A 258 24.16 -27.07 0.69
C LEU A 258 24.74 -27.72 -0.56
N ILE A 259 23.87 -28.37 -1.35
CA ILE A 259 24.19 -28.90 -2.68
C ILE A 259 23.03 -28.65 -3.63
N ALA A 260 23.34 -28.60 -4.92
CA ALA A 260 22.33 -28.65 -5.96
C ALA A 260 22.91 -29.32 -7.21
N ILE A 261 22.09 -30.10 -7.91
CA ILE A 261 22.44 -30.70 -9.20
C ILE A 261 21.35 -30.40 -10.23
N ILE A 262 21.72 -30.32 -11.51
CA ILE A 262 20.80 -30.28 -12.66
C ILE A 262 21.21 -31.41 -13.62
N GLY A 263 20.31 -32.38 -13.81
CA GLY A 263 20.68 -33.65 -14.44
C GLY A 263 21.82 -34.32 -13.65
N LYS A 264 23.01 -34.42 -14.26
CA LYS A 264 24.24 -34.93 -13.64
C LYS A 264 25.25 -33.87 -13.23
N ARG A 265 24.96 -32.58 -13.47
CA ARG A 265 25.92 -31.49 -13.23
C ARG A 265 25.69 -30.86 -11.86
N ILE A 266 26.74 -30.73 -11.07
CA ILE A 266 26.73 -29.98 -9.81
C ILE A 266 26.61 -28.49 -10.13
N VAL A 267 25.76 -27.80 -9.39
CA VAL A 267 25.50 -26.36 -9.54
C VAL A 267 26.37 -25.60 -8.55
N GLU A 268 27.40 -24.93 -9.07
CA GLU A 268 28.31 -24.12 -8.26
C GLU A 268 27.71 -22.79 -7.81
N THR A 269 26.79 -22.22 -8.60
CA THR A 269 26.15 -20.94 -8.26
C THR A 269 25.22 -21.04 -7.06
N ASP A 270 25.18 -20.00 -6.24
CA ASP A 270 24.29 -19.95 -5.08
C ASP A 270 22.81 -19.95 -5.50
N MET A 271 21.98 -20.59 -4.66
CA MET A 271 20.54 -20.54 -4.80
C MET A 271 19.96 -19.36 -4.01
N THR A 272 18.74 -18.95 -4.37
CA THR A 272 18.01 -17.93 -3.61
C THR A 272 18.00 -18.29 -2.13
N PHE A 273 18.44 -17.37 -1.29
CA PHE A 273 18.28 -17.43 0.16
C PHE A 273 16.80 -17.44 0.54
N ILE A 274 16.41 -18.29 1.49
CA ILE A 274 15.04 -18.37 2.00
C ILE A 274 15.05 -17.98 3.49
N PRO A 275 14.52 -16.80 3.86
CA PRO A 275 14.47 -16.36 5.26
C PRO A 275 13.60 -17.29 6.11
N TYR A 276 14.05 -17.60 7.33
CA TYR A 276 13.31 -18.47 8.26
C TYR A 276 12.10 -17.76 8.89
N ASP A 277 12.21 -16.46 9.11
CA ASP A 277 11.21 -15.60 9.76
C ASP A 277 10.02 -15.23 8.87
N LYS A 278 10.01 -15.67 7.61
CA LYS A 278 8.90 -15.46 6.68
C LYS A 278 8.22 -16.77 6.35
N ASP A 279 6.96 -16.71 5.96
CA ASP A 279 6.25 -17.89 5.49
C ASP A 279 6.95 -18.51 4.28
N ASN A 280 7.16 -19.82 4.33
CA ASN A 280 7.88 -20.57 3.32
C ASN A 280 7.58 -22.07 3.39
N MET A 281 7.68 -22.74 2.24
CA MET A 281 7.46 -24.18 2.09
C MET A 281 8.35 -25.07 2.97
N ILE A 282 9.56 -24.64 3.33
CA ILE A 282 10.47 -25.43 4.20
C ILE A 282 9.90 -25.48 5.63
N SER A 283 9.45 -24.32 6.14
CA SER A 283 8.88 -24.20 7.49
C SER A 283 7.52 -24.89 7.56
N LYS A 284 6.69 -24.73 6.52
CA LYS A 284 5.40 -25.43 6.45
C LYS A 284 5.55 -26.94 6.35
N SER A 285 6.51 -27.42 5.55
CA SER A 285 6.82 -28.86 5.47
C SER A 285 7.28 -29.43 6.81
N TYR A 286 8.03 -28.63 7.58
CA TYR A 286 8.43 -29.01 8.93
C TYR A 286 7.24 -29.20 9.87
N GLU A 287 6.30 -28.26 9.85
CA GLU A 287 5.08 -28.27 10.66
C GLU A 287 4.19 -29.48 10.37
N CYS A 288 3.90 -29.74 9.09
CA CYS A 288 2.97 -30.80 8.68
C CYS A 288 3.60 -32.20 8.63
N LYS A 289 4.92 -32.27 8.83
CA LYS A 289 5.74 -33.48 8.74
C LYS A 289 5.63 -34.27 7.44
N ARG A 290 5.48 -33.55 6.33
CA ARG A 290 5.24 -34.12 5.00
C ARG A 290 5.93 -33.30 3.93
N ALA A 291 6.23 -33.94 2.81
CA ALA A 291 6.65 -33.21 1.62
C ALA A 291 5.48 -32.35 1.10
N LEU A 292 5.77 -31.16 0.60
CA LEU A 292 4.80 -30.24 0.04
C LEU A 292 5.12 -29.91 -1.41
N ILE A 293 4.09 -29.78 -2.24
CA ILE A 293 4.19 -29.39 -3.65
C ILE A 293 3.68 -27.97 -3.79
N LYS A 294 4.44 -27.10 -4.46
CA LYS A 294 4.14 -25.67 -4.59
C LYS A 294 2.83 -25.41 -5.35
N SER A 295 2.55 -26.13 -6.43
CA SER A 295 1.27 -25.99 -7.17
C SER A 295 0.03 -26.27 -6.31
N ILE A 296 0.16 -27.10 -5.28
CA ILE A 296 -0.90 -27.41 -4.31
C ILE A 296 -0.91 -26.40 -3.14
N ASN A 297 0.28 -26.01 -2.66
CA ASN A 297 0.47 -25.24 -1.43
C ASN A 297 1.01 -23.84 -1.74
N SER A 298 0.46 -23.19 -2.77
CA SER A 298 1.01 -21.95 -3.33
C SER A 298 1.01 -20.76 -2.38
N THR A 299 0.16 -20.79 -1.34
CA THR A 299 0.10 -19.78 -0.28
C THR A 299 1.39 -19.66 0.51
N HIS A 300 2.16 -20.74 0.62
CA HIS A 300 3.42 -20.81 1.36
C HIS A 300 4.65 -20.66 0.44
N ASP A 301 4.46 -20.34 -0.85
CA ASP A 301 5.56 -20.13 -1.79
C ASP A 301 6.31 -18.83 -1.48
N TYR A 302 7.59 -18.96 -1.15
CA TYR A 302 8.45 -17.79 -1.02
C TYR A 302 8.84 -17.27 -2.41
N GLN A 303 8.13 -16.23 -2.89
CA GLN A 303 8.34 -15.66 -4.21
C GLN A 303 9.78 -15.14 -4.38
N CYS A 304 10.51 -15.76 -5.30
CA CYS A 304 11.87 -15.37 -5.65
C CYS A 304 12.01 -15.04 -7.14
N ASN A 305 13.09 -14.35 -7.51
CA ASN A 305 13.37 -13.91 -8.88
C ASN A 305 13.40 -15.06 -9.91
N ASN A 306 13.59 -16.31 -9.47
CA ASN A 306 13.66 -17.50 -10.32
C ASN A 306 12.32 -18.22 -10.56
N HIS A 307 11.18 -17.66 -10.12
CA HIS A 307 9.84 -18.22 -10.35
C HIS A 307 9.51 -18.42 -11.84
N LYS A 308 10.20 -17.69 -12.73
CA LYS A 308 10.03 -17.83 -14.18
C LYS A 308 10.65 -19.12 -14.74
N VAL A 309 11.72 -19.62 -14.11
CA VAL A 309 12.49 -20.78 -14.57
C VAL A 309 11.94 -22.07 -13.95
N TRP A 310 11.79 -22.08 -12.62
CA TRP A 310 11.30 -23.25 -11.89
C TRP A 310 9.82 -23.05 -11.58
N LYS A 311 8.96 -23.74 -12.35
CA LYS A 311 7.52 -23.53 -12.34
C LYS A 311 6.85 -24.17 -11.14
N ASP A 312 7.27 -25.39 -10.81
CA ASP A 312 6.79 -26.14 -9.65
C ASP A 312 7.98 -26.77 -8.90
N TYR A 313 7.76 -27.10 -7.63
CA TYR A 313 8.76 -27.79 -6.81
C TYR A 313 8.13 -28.55 -5.64
N LEU A 314 8.78 -29.64 -5.27
CA LEU A 314 8.53 -30.41 -4.06
C LEU A 314 9.57 -30.05 -3.01
N THR A 315 9.15 -29.83 -1.77
CA THR A 315 10.02 -29.50 -0.63
C THR A 315 9.73 -30.43 0.53
N TYR A 316 10.77 -30.93 1.19
CA TYR A 316 10.68 -31.67 2.43
C TYR A 316 11.71 -31.15 3.43
N THR A 317 11.35 -31.07 4.70
CA THR A 317 12.27 -30.69 5.79
C THR A 317 12.45 -31.87 6.72
N PHE A 318 13.70 -32.27 6.96
CA PHE A 318 13.99 -33.43 7.77
C PHE A 318 13.64 -33.17 9.24
N HIS A 319 12.89 -34.08 9.85
CA HIS A 319 12.48 -33.98 11.24
C HIS A 319 13.57 -34.49 12.17
N ASN A 320 13.55 -34.01 13.42
CA ASN A 320 14.53 -34.33 14.46
C ASN A 320 15.97 -33.88 14.17
N LEU A 321 16.18 -33.09 13.11
CA LEU A 321 17.43 -32.43 12.79
C LEU A 321 17.31 -30.94 13.09
N GLU A 322 17.46 -30.58 14.35
CA GLU A 322 17.30 -29.21 14.83
C GLU A 322 18.60 -28.64 15.41
N THR A 323 18.80 -27.34 15.22
CA THR A 323 19.82 -26.55 15.91
C THR A 323 19.13 -25.32 16.46
N ASP A 324 19.29 -25.04 17.76
CA ASP A 324 18.59 -23.94 18.44
C ASP A 324 17.05 -23.94 18.22
N GLY A 325 16.45 -25.14 18.18
CA GLY A 325 15.01 -25.35 17.93
C GLY A 325 14.55 -25.08 16.50
N LYS A 326 15.48 -24.92 15.55
CA LYS A 326 15.17 -24.70 14.13
C LYS A 326 15.64 -25.88 13.29
N PRO A 327 14.80 -26.43 12.39
CA PRO A 327 15.22 -27.51 11.52
C PRO A 327 16.34 -27.04 10.60
N PHE A 328 17.43 -27.80 10.55
CA PHE A 328 18.63 -27.34 9.84
C PHE A 328 18.85 -27.95 8.47
N LEU A 329 18.12 -29.00 8.07
CA LEU A 329 18.31 -29.67 6.78
C LEU A 329 16.98 -29.79 6.02
N SER A 330 17.00 -29.42 4.74
CA SER A 330 15.86 -29.58 3.85
C SER A 330 16.28 -30.13 2.49
N PHE A 331 15.33 -30.80 1.83
CA PHE A 331 15.43 -31.39 0.51
C PHE A 331 14.43 -30.74 -0.44
N GLY A 332 14.79 -30.61 -1.71
CA GLY A 332 13.86 -30.14 -2.72
C GLY A 332 14.13 -30.61 -4.15
N ILE A 333 13.06 -30.77 -4.90
CA ILE A 333 13.05 -31.09 -6.34
C ILE A 333 12.32 -29.95 -7.05
N SER A 334 13.01 -29.20 -7.91
CA SER A 334 12.42 -28.15 -8.74
C SER A 334 12.31 -28.58 -10.18
N VAL A 335 11.20 -28.24 -10.85
CA VAL A 335 10.96 -28.57 -12.26
C VAL A 335 10.65 -27.35 -13.11
N LYS A 336 11.11 -27.35 -14.37
CA LYS A 336 10.78 -26.30 -15.34
C LYS A 336 9.40 -26.48 -15.98
N ASN A 337 8.92 -27.72 -16.10
CA ASN A 337 7.66 -28.04 -16.75
C ASN A 337 6.70 -28.73 -15.78
N GLU A 338 5.84 -27.94 -15.13
CA GLU A 338 4.84 -28.40 -14.16
C GLU A 338 3.96 -29.52 -14.73
N LYS A 339 3.30 -29.30 -15.88
CA LYS A 339 2.38 -30.29 -16.49
C LYS A 339 3.04 -31.63 -16.81
N ARG A 340 4.30 -31.62 -17.21
CA ARG A 340 5.05 -32.85 -17.54
C ARG A 340 5.32 -33.69 -16.29
N TYR A 341 5.62 -33.04 -15.16
CA TYR A 341 6.10 -33.69 -13.94
C TYR A 341 5.05 -33.75 -12.81
N GLU A 342 3.88 -33.17 -13.02
CA GLU A 342 2.74 -33.17 -12.09
C GLU A 342 2.43 -34.57 -11.55
N LYS A 343 2.25 -35.55 -12.46
CA LYS A 343 1.89 -36.92 -12.05
C LYS A 343 2.94 -37.57 -11.16
N VAL A 344 4.23 -37.43 -11.48
CA VAL A 344 5.32 -38.01 -10.68
C VAL A 344 5.46 -37.31 -9.34
N PHE A 345 5.24 -35.99 -9.27
CA PHE A 345 5.21 -35.26 -7.99
C PHE A 345 4.08 -35.72 -7.09
N HIS A 346 2.85 -35.79 -7.60
CA HIS A 346 1.71 -36.34 -6.87
C HIS A 346 1.99 -37.77 -6.40
N PHE A 347 2.66 -38.57 -7.22
CA PHE A 347 2.96 -39.95 -6.91
C PHE A 347 4.03 -40.10 -5.82
N LEU A 348 5.13 -39.34 -5.92
CA LEU A 348 6.17 -39.27 -4.87
C LEU A 348 5.57 -38.87 -3.53
N ASN A 349 4.71 -37.87 -3.55
CA ASN A 349 4.07 -37.33 -2.36
C ASN A 349 3.04 -38.30 -1.75
N TYR A 350 2.29 -39.02 -2.60
CA TYR A 350 1.37 -40.08 -2.17
C TYR A 350 2.09 -41.27 -1.52
N LEU A 351 3.18 -41.73 -2.14
CA LEU A 351 4.02 -42.81 -1.60
C LEU A 351 4.83 -42.40 -0.38
N LYS A 352 4.80 -41.11 -0.04
CA LYS A 352 5.62 -40.53 1.03
C LYS A 352 7.09 -40.84 0.84
N PHE A 353 7.60 -40.60 -0.37
CA PHE A 353 9.01 -40.84 -0.69
C PHE A 353 9.96 -40.17 0.31
N GLU A 354 9.55 -39.05 0.89
CA GLU A 354 10.26 -38.36 1.95
C GLU A 354 10.52 -39.20 3.21
N GLU A 355 9.65 -40.15 3.57
CA GLU A 355 9.81 -40.99 4.77
C GLU A 355 11.02 -41.93 4.62
N TYR A 356 11.30 -42.43 3.41
CA TYR A 356 12.49 -43.23 3.13
C TYR A 356 13.76 -42.38 3.23
N LEU A 357 13.74 -41.17 2.67
CA LEU A 357 14.88 -40.24 2.79
C LEU A 357 15.12 -39.86 4.26
N GLN A 358 14.05 -39.68 5.04
CA GLN A 358 14.14 -39.40 6.47
C GLN A 358 14.85 -40.54 7.21
N GLU A 359 14.48 -41.79 6.96
CA GLU A 359 15.12 -42.97 7.57
C GLU A 359 16.63 -42.96 7.31
N PHE A 360 17.05 -42.85 6.04
CA PHE A 360 18.47 -42.88 5.68
C PHE A 360 19.27 -41.72 6.27
N ILE A 361 18.67 -40.53 6.33
CA ILE A 361 19.33 -39.35 6.90
C ILE A 361 19.43 -39.45 8.44
N VAL A 362 18.45 -40.07 9.10
CA VAL A 362 18.50 -40.33 10.55
C VAL A 362 19.59 -41.34 10.89
N ASP A 363 19.69 -42.44 10.15
CA ASP A 363 20.74 -43.44 10.36
C ASP A 363 22.15 -42.84 10.22
N VAL A 364 22.32 -41.94 9.24
CA VAL A 364 23.55 -41.15 9.06
C VAL A 364 23.77 -40.17 10.22
N ASN A 365 22.72 -39.49 10.69
CA ASN A 365 22.84 -38.58 11.81
C ASN A 365 23.23 -39.27 13.11
N ASP A 366 22.63 -40.41 13.41
CA ASP A 366 22.88 -41.17 14.63
C ASP A 366 24.31 -41.73 14.67
N SER A 367 24.91 -41.98 13.50
CA SER A 367 26.27 -42.47 13.36
C SER A 367 27.33 -41.37 13.35
N CYS A 368 27.05 -40.22 12.71
CA CYS A 368 28.07 -39.23 12.35
C CYS A 368 27.86 -37.84 12.98
N GLY A 369 26.66 -37.55 13.51
CA GLY A 369 26.29 -36.25 14.06
C GLY A 369 26.29 -35.13 13.00
N ILE A 370 25.23 -35.04 12.19
CA ILE A 370 25.18 -34.09 11.05
C ILE A 370 25.33 -32.63 11.51
N GLU A 371 24.76 -32.26 12.67
CA GLU A 371 24.89 -30.92 13.22
C GLU A 371 26.36 -30.51 13.40
N GLN A 372 27.19 -31.41 13.93
CA GLN A 372 28.63 -31.17 14.15
C GLN A 372 29.37 -31.03 12.82
N ILE A 373 28.99 -31.81 11.81
CA ILE A 373 29.57 -31.75 10.46
C ILE A 373 29.27 -30.39 9.80
N LEU A 374 28.05 -29.86 9.98
CA LEU A 374 27.61 -28.63 9.32
C LEU A 374 28.06 -27.35 10.03
N TYR A 375 28.11 -27.34 11.35
CA TYR A 375 28.40 -26.12 12.13
C TYR A 375 29.78 -26.11 12.79
N GLY A 376 30.50 -27.24 12.75
CA GLY A 376 31.64 -27.47 13.64
C GLY A 376 31.13 -27.71 15.07
N GLY A 377 31.60 -28.78 15.72
CA GLY A 377 31.35 -28.93 17.16
C GLY A 377 31.89 -27.73 17.93
N ASN A 378 31.25 -27.40 19.06
CA ASN A 378 31.77 -26.43 20.03
C ASN A 378 33.18 -26.79 20.51
#